data_AF-A0A6G6TL23-F1
#
_entry.id   AF-A0A6G6TL23-F1
#
_cell.length_a   1.000
_cell.length_b   1.000
_cell.length_c   1.000
_cell.angle_alpha   90.00
_cell.angle_beta   90.00
_cell.angle_gamma   90.00
#
_symmetry.space_group_name_H-M   'P 1'
#
loop_
_entity.id
_entity.type
_entity.pdbx_description
1 polymer ?
#
loop_
_entity_poly.entity_id
_entity_poly.type
_entity_poly.pdbx_seq_one_letter_code
_entity_poly.pdbx_strand_id
1 'polypeptide(L)'
;MKTLQSHKKLPRLVTLISMGLATVPAESFRHKQSLFPPNVQYSFASPKSNQIIAIPINDATEKMNNLAELLNSDLNRLREEWENHESLFISQHIYEQINKNIKDIDTSLGDIKNVLISFSNNDISKKQSILLFGHSLAIYRSALAEIVSFIEQTHQPLKTTNKKPNITDAEMRKLIQSEHTKLGLDTPKFDSN
;
A
#
# COMPACT_ATOMS: atom_id res chain seq x y z
N MET A 1 22.28 -7.03 39.17
CA MET A 1 21.70 -7.15 37.81
C MET A 1 20.93 -8.47 37.74
N LYS A 2 19.59 -8.43 37.69
CA LYS A 2 18.78 -9.64 37.56
C LYS A 2 18.67 -10.00 36.08
N THR A 3 19.30 -11.11 35.70
CA THR A 3 19.16 -11.73 34.38
C THR A 3 17.79 -12.38 34.27
N LEU A 4 16.92 -11.82 33.44
CA LEU A 4 15.64 -12.44 33.07
C LEU A 4 15.90 -13.57 32.07
N GLN A 5 15.74 -14.81 32.55
CA GLN A 5 15.69 -16.00 31.73
C GLN A 5 14.46 -15.91 30.81
N SER A 6 14.72 -15.85 29.50
CA SER A 6 13.69 -15.83 28.45
C SER A 6 13.13 -17.23 28.23
N HIS A 7 11.92 -17.47 28.72
CA HIS A 7 11.11 -18.64 28.37
C HIS A 7 10.38 -18.40 27.04
N LYS A 8 10.57 -19.33 26.08
CA LYS A 8 9.89 -19.46 24.77
C LYS A 8 10.08 -18.27 23.82
N LYS A 9 10.27 -18.55 22.51
CA LYS A 9 10.40 -17.55 21.44
C LYS A 9 9.10 -16.75 21.28
N LEU A 10 8.88 -15.77 22.15
CA LEU A 10 7.82 -14.76 21.97
C LEU A 10 8.17 -13.92 20.72
N PRO A 11 7.20 -13.63 19.84
CA PRO A 11 7.43 -12.78 18.69
C PRO A 11 8.06 -11.45 19.13
N ARG A 12 9.03 -10.95 18.35
CA ARG A 12 9.80 -9.73 18.65
C ARG A 12 8.89 -8.53 18.95
N LEU A 13 7.77 -8.42 18.25
CA LEU A 13 6.77 -7.37 18.41
C LEU A 13 6.04 -7.48 19.76
N VAL A 14 5.69 -8.70 20.19
CA VAL A 14 5.09 -8.94 21.51
C VAL A 14 6.03 -8.47 22.63
N THR A 15 7.33 -8.78 22.51
CA THR A 15 8.34 -8.35 23.49
C THR A 15 8.46 -6.82 23.55
N LEU A 16 8.46 -6.15 22.40
CA LEU A 16 8.53 -4.68 22.33
C LEU A 16 7.29 -4.02 22.91
N ILE A 17 6.09 -4.50 22.58
CA ILE A 17 4.84 -3.96 23.12
C ILE A 17 4.77 -4.16 24.64
N SER A 18 5.22 -5.30 25.15
CA SER A 18 5.35 -5.53 26.59
C SER A 18 6.29 -4.52 27.25
N MET A 19 7.29 -3.99 26.53
CA MET A 19 8.19 -2.92 26.98
C MET A 19 7.66 -1.49 26.74
N GLY A 20 6.45 -1.34 26.17
CA GLY A 20 5.90 -0.02 25.83
C GLY A 20 6.51 0.58 24.57
N LEU A 21 7.14 -0.25 23.74
CA LEU A 21 7.79 0.14 22.48
C LEU A 21 7.01 -0.40 21.27
N ALA A 22 7.07 0.33 20.17
CA ALA A 22 6.55 -0.07 18.88
C ALA A 22 7.56 0.26 17.79
N THR A 23 7.50 -0.53 16.71
CA THR A 23 8.38 -0.41 15.57
C THR A 23 7.81 0.51 14.51
N VAL A 24 8.59 1.48 14.04
CA VAL A 24 8.26 2.34 12.90
C VAL A 24 9.39 2.30 11.86
N PRO A 25 9.11 2.59 10.58
CA PRO A 25 10.14 2.80 9.57
C PRO A 25 11.07 3.96 9.96
N ALA A 26 12.38 3.83 9.78
CA ALA A 26 13.36 4.88 10.08
C ALA A 26 13.10 6.19 9.31
N GLU A 27 12.46 6.10 8.15
CA GLU A 27 11.99 7.20 7.32
C GLU A 27 11.07 8.18 8.05
N SER A 28 10.32 7.70 9.04
CA SER A 28 9.45 8.53 9.88
C SER A 28 10.21 9.66 10.61
N PHE A 29 11.54 9.55 10.71
CA PHE A 29 12.42 10.57 11.30
C PHE A 29 13.01 11.56 10.30
N ARG A 30 12.99 11.27 8.99
CA ARG A 30 13.63 12.12 7.96
C ARG A 30 12.77 13.33 7.54
N HIS A 31 11.58 13.46 8.11
CA HIS A 31 10.49 14.34 7.67
C HIS A 31 10.66 15.86 7.93
N LYS A 32 11.87 16.36 8.19
CA LYS A 32 12.12 17.82 8.25
C LYS A 32 12.76 18.39 6.98
N GLN A 33 12.84 17.65 5.87
CA GLN A 33 13.61 18.07 4.68
C GLN A 33 12.90 17.86 3.33
N SER A 34 11.58 18.03 3.22
CA SER A 34 10.94 18.17 1.90
C SER A 34 10.73 19.64 1.56
N LEU A 35 11.82 20.30 1.17
CA LEU A 35 11.86 21.67 0.68
C LEU A 35 12.93 21.74 -0.44
N PHE A 36 12.86 20.84 -1.42
CA PHE A 36 13.74 20.85 -2.61
C PHE A 36 12.99 20.33 -3.86
N PRO A 37 13.40 20.75 -5.08
CA PRO A 37 12.55 21.07 -6.24
C PRO A 37 12.20 19.84 -7.12
N PRO A 38 11.44 19.98 -8.24
CA PRO A 38 10.56 18.96 -8.82
C PRO A 38 11.35 17.94 -9.66
N ASN A 39 12.06 17.05 -9.00
CA ASN A 39 12.41 15.77 -9.61
C ASN A 39 11.62 14.72 -8.84
N VAL A 40 10.50 14.31 -9.44
CA VAL A 40 9.37 13.65 -8.80
C VAL A 40 9.74 12.24 -8.32
N GLN A 41 10.48 12.16 -7.23
CA GLN A 41 10.64 10.93 -6.46
C GLN A 41 9.48 10.83 -5.49
N TYR A 42 8.38 10.24 -5.96
CA TYR A 42 7.33 9.82 -5.06
C TYR A 42 7.90 8.88 -3.99
N SER A 43 7.70 9.19 -2.73
CA SER A 43 8.27 8.45 -1.60
C SER A 43 7.46 7.19 -1.26
N PHE A 44 6.94 6.49 -2.27
CA PHE A 44 6.15 5.26 -2.09
C PHE A 44 7.02 4.03 -1.80
N ALA A 45 8.31 4.08 -2.19
CA ALA A 45 9.31 3.10 -1.80
C ALA A 45 10.15 3.66 -0.67
N SER A 46 10.29 2.90 0.42
CA SER A 46 11.28 3.19 1.47
C SER A 46 12.67 3.36 0.82
N PRO A 47 13.38 4.47 1.07
CA PRO A 47 14.72 4.70 0.56
C PRO A 47 15.73 3.79 1.27
N LYS A 48 16.22 2.75 0.59
CA LYS A 48 17.46 1.97 0.82
C LYS A 48 17.72 1.39 2.23
N SER A 49 16.92 1.72 3.23
CA SER A 49 17.15 1.44 4.62
C SER A 49 15.88 0.82 5.19
N ASN A 50 15.74 -0.50 5.04
CA ASN A 50 14.78 -1.35 5.76
C ASN A 50 15.03 -1.35 7.29
N GLN A 51 15.51 -0.24 7.85
CA GLN A 51 15.79 -0.08 9.25
C GLN A 51 14.49 0.28 9.96
N ILE A 52 14.10 -0.62 10.84
CA ILE A 52 12.96 -0.46 11.71
C ILE A 52 13.49 0.04 13.06
N ILE A 53 12.94 1.14 13.55
CA ILE A 53 13.32 1.75 14.83
C ILE A 53 12.23 1.45 15.85
N ALA A 54 12.64 0.99 17.04
CA ALA A 54 11.72 0.81 18.17
C ALA A 54 11.68 2.09 19.01
N ILE A 55 10.51 2.70 19.14
CA ILE A 55 10.25 3.93 19.90
C ILE A 55 9.03 3.76 20.81
N PRO A 56 8.77 4.68 21.76
CA PRO A 56 7.57 4.61 22.59
C PRO A 56 6.30 4.49 21.76
N ILE A 57 5.33 3.68 22.22
CA ILE A 57 4.08 3.38 21.49
C ILE A 57 3.32 4.65 21.09
N ASN A 58 3.30 5.67 21.95
CA ASN A 58 2.60 6.92 21.68
C ASN A 58 3.28 7.69 20.53
N ASP A 59 4.61 7.83 20.58
CA ASP A 59 5.40 8.46 19.52
C ASP A 59 5.27 7.67 18.21
N ALA A 60 5.27 6.33 18.28
CA ALA A 60 5.05 5.46 17.13
C ALA A 60 3.67 5.69 16.50
N THR A 61 2.63 5.86 17.32
CA THR A 61 1.27 6.14 16.85
C THR A 61 1.23 7.43 16.04
N GLU A 62 1.82 8.51 16.57
CA GLU A 62 1.89 9.80 15.87
C GLU A 62 2.67 9.67 14.55
N LYS A 63 3.82 8.98 14.56
CA LYS A 63 4.63 8.78 13.35
C LYS A 63 3.90 8.01 12.26
N MET A 64 3.16 6.96 12.62
CA MET A 64 2.39 6.18 11.65
C MET A 64 1.24 6.98 11.04
N ASN A 65 0.54 7.79 11.84
CA ASN A 65 -0.49 8.70 11.33
C ASN A 65 0.09 9.71 10.34
N ASN A 66 1.20 10.37 10.70
CA ASN A 66 1.87 11.34 9.82
C ASN A 66 2.33 10.70 8.50
N LEU A 67 2.82 9.45 8.55
CA LEU A 67 3.19 8.71 7.34
C LEU A 67 1.98 8.42 6.44
N ALA A 68 0.83 8.06 7.04
CA ALA A 68 -0.37 7.80 6.28
C ALA A 68 -0.92 9.07 5.60
N GLU A 69 -0.91 10.20 6.32
CA GLU A 69 -1.28 11.51 5.76
C GLU A 69 -0.38 11.89 4.59
N LEU A 70 0.93 11.68 4.72
CA LEU A 70 1.86 11.93 3.62
C LEU A 70 1.56 11.04 2.41
N LEU A 71 1.38 9.73 2.61
CA LEU A 71 1.07 8.81 1.51
C LEU A 71 -0.21 9.22 0.77
N ASN A 72 -1.23 9.65 1.50
CA ASN A 72 -2.47 10.15 0.90
C ASN A 72 -2.22 11.44 0.11
N SER A 73 -1.40 12.35 0.63
CA SER A 73 -1.02 13.58 -0.09
C SER A 73 -0.22 13.26 -1.36
N ASP A 74 0.73 12.32 -1.29
CA ASP A 74 1.52 11.88 -2.44
C ASP A 74 0.65 11.17 -3.48
N LEU A 75 -0.34 10.37 -3.05
CA LEU A 75 -1.32 9.72 -3.93
C LEU A 75 -2.21 10.74 -4.64
N ASN A 76 -2.69 11.77 -3.94
CA ASN A 76 -3.48 12.83 -4.57
C ASN A 76 -2.66 13.60 -5.61
N ARG A 77 -1.40 13.95 -5.29
CA ARG A 77 -0.48 14.57 -6.26
C ARG A 77 -0.25 13.65 -7.46
N LEU A 78 -0.06 12.36 -7.23
CA LEU A 78 0.12 11.37 -8.31
C LEU A 78 -1.11 11.29 -9.21
N ARG A 79 -2.33 11.33 -8.66
CA ARG A 79 -3.59 11.35 -9.43
C ARG A 79 -3.66 12.60 -10.30
N GLU A 80 -3.42 13.78 -9.71
CA GLU A 80 -3.41 15.06 -10.44
C GLU A 80 -2.37 15.06 -11.56
N GLU A 81 -1.15 14.59 -11.29
CA GLU A 81 -0.11 14.54 -12.32
C GLU A 81 -0.44 13.52 -13.42
N TRP A 82 -1.04 12.37 -13.09
CA TRP A 82 -1.47 11.36 -14.05
C TRP A 82 -2.60 11.86 -14.97
N GLU A 83 -3.56 12.62 -14.42
CA GLU A 83 -4.61 13.28 -15.22
C GLU A 83 -4.02 14.29 -16.22
N ASN A 84 -2.91 14.96 -15.85
CA ASN A 84 -2.25 15.94 -16.70
C ASN A 84 -1.18 15.34 -17.64
N HIS A 85 -0.63 14.18 -17.31
CA HIS A 85 0.45 13.53 -18.05
C HIS A 85 0.23 12.01 -18.11
N GLU A 86 -0.11 11.48 -19.29
CA GLU A 86 -0.45 10.06 -19.52
C GLU A 86 0.70 9.05 -19.24
N SER A 87 1.91 9.48 -18.88
CA SER A 87 3.12 8.63 -18.88
C SER A 87 3.79 8.41 -17.51
N LEU A 88 3.13 8.74 -16.41
CA LEU A 88 3.68 8.46 -15.08
C LEU A 88 3.60 6.98 -14.76
N PHE A 89 4.74 6.29 -14.93
CA PHE A 89 4.89 4.87 -14.67
C PHE A 89 5.47 4.63 -13.28
N ILE A 90 4.73 3.91 -12.43
CA ILE A 90 5.29 3.37 -11.19
C ILE A 90 6.03 2.07 -11.54
N SER A 91 7.31 2.00 -11.17
CA SER A 91 8.10 0.80 -11.46
C SER A 91 7.57 -0.44 -10.73
N GLN A 92 7.70 -1.61 -11.37
CA GLN A 92 7.37 -2.92 -10.79
C GLN A 92 8.04 -3.15 -9.43
N HIS A 93 9.28 -2.66 -9.26
CA HIS A 93 10.00 -2.77 -7.99
C HIS A 93 9.30 -2.02 -6.85
N ILE A 94 8.78 -0.81 -7.11
CA ILE A 94 8.04 -0.02 -6.13
C ILE A 94 6.74 -0.74 -5.75
N TYR A 95 6.01 -1.27 -6.73
CA TYR A 95 4.79 -2.06 -6.50
C TYR A 95 5.05 -3.30 -5.62
N GLU A 96 6.13 -4.03 -5.87
CA GLU A 96 6.51 -5.21 -5.06
C GLU A 96 6.89 -4.82 -3.63
N GLN A 97 7.60 -3.70 -3.44
CA GLN A 97 7.95 -3.21 -2.11
C GLN A 97 6.72 -2.79 -1.31
N ILE A 98 5.77 -2.07 -1.94
CA ILE A 98 4.51 -1.68 -1.28
C ILE A 98 3.73 -2.93 -0.85
N ASN A 99 3.59 -3.91 -1.74
CA ASN A 99 2.89 -5.16 -1.42
C ASN A 99 3.59 -5.97 -0.31
N LYS A 100 4.92 -5.96 -0.28
CA LYS A 100 5.68 -6.57 0.82
C LYS A 100 5.40 -5.85 2.13
N ASN A 101 5.42 -4.51 2.14
CA ASN A 101 5.13 -3.71 3.32
C ASN A 101 3.71 -3.98 3.84
N ILE A 102 2.71 -4.09 2.97
CA ILE A 102 1.34 -4.45 3.36
C ILE A 102 1.32 -5.81 4.10
N LYS A 103 2.02 -6.83 3.59
CA LYS A 103 2.10 -8.15 4.24
C LYS A 103 2.79 -8.11 5.61
N ASP A 104 3.87 -7.34 5.73
CA ASP A 104 4.59 -7.16 6.99
C ASP A 104 3.70 -6.44 8.04
N ILE A 105 2.91 -5.47 7.59
CA ILE A 105 1.93 -4.78 8.44
C ILE A 105 0.79 -5.71 8.84
N ASP A 106 0.22 -6.49 7.92
CA ASP A 106 -0.86 -7.43 8.21
C ASP A 106 -0.42 -8.47 9.27
N THR A 107 0.83 -8.93 9.18
CA THR A 107 1.45 -9.79 10.20
C THR A 107 1.53 -9.06 11.55
N SER A 108 1.99 -7.81 11.55
CA SER A 108 2.11 -6.99 12.76
C SER A 108 0.76 -6.71 13.43
N LEU A 109 -0.29 -6.46 12.64
CA LEU A 109 -1.66 -6.31 13.14
C LEU A 109 -2.19 -7.60 13.78
N GLY A 110 -1.86 -8.75 13.20
CA GLY A 110 -2.14 -10.07 13.79
C GLY A 110 -1.47 -10.24 15.15
N ASP A 111 -0.20 -9.85 15.26
CA ASP A 111 0.53 -9.88 16.54
C ASP A 111 -0.07 -8.91 17.57
N ILE A 112 -0.43 -7.68 17.18
CA ILE A 112 -1.09 -6.70 18.07
C ILE A 112 -2.40 -7.26 18.61
N LYS A 113 -3.22 -7.89 17.75
CA LYS A 113 -4.45 -8.55 18.17
C LYS A 113 -4.18 -9.63 19.23
N ASN A 114 -3.18 -10.47 19.01
CA ASN A 114 -2.80 -11.51 19.96
C ASN A 114 -2.33 -10.92 21.29
N VAL A 115 -1.55 -9.83 21.24
CA VAL A 115 -1.13 -9.10 22.44
C VAL A 115 -2.35 -8.57 23.21
N LEU A 116 -3.28 -7.90 22.54
CA LEU A 116 -4.48 -7.35 23.15
C LEU A 116 -5.37 -8.41 23.82
N ILE A 117 -5.43 -9.63 23.26
CA ILE A 117 -6.14 -10.77 23.86
C ILE A 117 -5.41 -11.29 25.10
N SER A 118 -4.08 -11.28 25.10
CA SER A 118 -3.27 -11.78 26.22
C SER A 118 -3.15 -10.81 27.40
N PHE A 119 -3.52 -9.54 27.23
CA PHE A 119 -3.41 -8.51 28.26
C PHE A 119 -4.50 -8.63 29.33
N SER A 120 -4.10 -8.62 30.61
CA SER A 120 -5.02 -8.57 31.74
C SER A 120 -5.82 -7.27 31.78
N ASN A 121 -7.08 -7.33 32.23
CA ASN A 121 -8.00 -6.18 32.28
C ASN A 121 -7.56 -5.05 33.23
N ASN A 122 -6.52 -5.26 34.04
CA ASN A 122 -6.05 -4.27 35.02
C ASN A 122 -5.17 -3.16 34.41
N ASP A 123 -4.63 -3.34 33.20
CA ASP A 123 -3.74 -2.37 32.53
C ASP A 123 -4.45 -1.60 31.39
N ILE A 124 -5.54 -0.90 31.74
CA ILE A 124 -6.41 -0.20 30.77
C ILE A 124 -5.63 0.81 29.92
N SER A 125 -4.78 1.64 30.53
CA SER A 125 -4.01 2.67 29.82
C SER A 125 -3.04 2.09 28.78
N LYS A 126 -2.38 0.97 29.10
CA LYS A 126 -1.46 0.29 28.19
C LYS A 126 -2.21 -0.38 27.05
N LYS A 127 -3.35 -1.03 27.35
CA LYS A 127 -4.25 -1.62 26.35
C LYS A 127 -4.77 -0.56 25.37
N GLN A 128 -5.13 0.62 25.87
CA GLN A 128 -5.56 1.74 25.04
C GLN A 128 -4.44 2.24 24.12
N SER A 129 -3.22 2.39 24.63
CA SER A 129 -2.06 2.81 23.84
C SER A 129 -1.75 1.82 22.70
N ILE A 130 -1.80 0.52 23.00
CA ILE A 130 -1.61 -0.56 22.00
C ILE A 130 -2.70 -0.52 20.93
N LEU A 131 -3.95 -0.30 21.34
CA LEU A 131 -5.08 -0.21 20.42
C LEU A 131 -4.95 1.00 19.48
N LEU A 132 -4.58 2.16 20.01
CA LEU A 132 -4.34 3.37 19.22
C LEU A 132 -3.20 3.16 18.21
N PHE A 133 -2.12 2.50 18.62
CA PHE A 133 -1.04 2.15 17.71
C PHE A 133 -1.50 1.18 16.62
N GLY A 134 -2.21 0.12 16.98
CA GLY A 134 -2.80 -0.81 16.01
C GLY A 134 -3.73 -0.11 15.01
N HIS A 135 -4.51 0.87 15.47
CA HIS A 135 -5.34 1.69 14.61
C HIS A 135 -4.51 2.56 13.64
N SER A 136 -3.48 3.25 14.12
CA SER A 136 -2.58 4.04 13.25
C SER A 136 -1.89 3.19 12.18
N LEU A 137 -1.51 1.96 12.53
CA LEU A 137 -0.90 1.01 11.61
C LEU A 137 -1.91 0.54 10.55
N ALA A 138 -3.17 0.32 10.92
CA ALA A 138 -4.24 0.00 9.99
C ALA A 138 -4.54 1.15 9.02
N ILE A 139 -4.52 2.40 9.48
CA ILE A 139 -4.66 3.59 8.62
C ILE A 139 -3.54 3.63 7.59
N TYR A 140 -2.29 3.46 8.03
CA TYR A 140 -1.14 3.42 7.13
C TYR A 140 -1.23 2.29 6.08
N ARG A 141 -1.67 1.10 6.51
CA ARG A 141 -1.91 -0.04 5.62
C ARG A 141 -2.99 0.25 4.57
N SER A 142 -4.06 0.96 4.94
CA SER A 142 -5.10 1.38 4.01
C SER A 142 -4.55 2.37 2.97
N ALA A 143 -3.75 3.36 3.37
CA ALA A 143 -3.12 4.30 2.44
C ALA A 143 -2.22 3.58 1.41
N LEU A 144 -1.41 2.61 1.85
CA LEU A 144 -0.61 1.78 0.94
C LEU A 144 -1.49 0.95 -0.02
N ALA A 145 -2.61 0.41 0.46
CA ALA A 145 -3.53 -0.36 -0.38
C ALA A 145 -4.22 0.51 -1.44
N GLU A 146 -4.53 1.78 -1.13
CA GLU A 146 -5.04 2.72 -2.11
C GLU A 146 -4.02 3.03 -3.22
N ILE A 147 -2.73 3.14 -2.87
CA ILE A 147 -1.66 3.30 -3.86
C ILE A 147 -1.58 2.08 -4.78
N VAL A 148 -1.62 0.85 -4.21
CA VAL A 148 -1.66 -0.39 -5.00
C VAL A 148 -2.87 -0.40 -5.94
N SER A 149 -4.04 -0.04 -5.43
CA SER A 149 -5.27 0.00 -6.24
C SER A 149 -5.15 1.02 -7.38
N PHE A 150 -4.58 2.20 -7.11
CA PHE A 150 -4.32 3.20 -8.13
C PHE A 150 -3.36 2.69 -9.21
N ILE A 151 -2.27 2.04 -8.82
CA ILE A 151 -1.31 1.40 -9.75
C ILE A 151 -2.05 0.38 -10.63
N GLU A 152 -2.86 -0.50 -10.05
CA GLU A 152 -3.55 -1.56 -10.78
C GLU A 152 -4.60 -1.03 -11.76
N GLN A 153 -5.24 0.10 -11.44
CA GLN A 153 -6.24 0.74 -12.30
C GLN A 153 -5.62 1.55 -13.44
N THR A 154 -4.43 2.13 -13.22
CA THR A 154 -3.76 2.99 -14.20
C THR A 154 -2.82 2.23 -15.14
N HIS A 155 -2.38 1.02 -14.76
CA HIS A 155 -1.67 0.13 -15.68
C HIS A 155 -2.64 -0.60 -16.60
N GLN A 156 -2.38 -0.58 -17.90
CA GLN A 156 -3.12 -1.42 -18.85
C GLN A 156 -2.93 -2.91 -18.47
N PRO A 157 -4.03 -3.69 -18.29
CA PRO A 157 -3.91 -5.09 -17.91
C PRO A 157 -3.19 -5.90 -18.99
N LEU A 158 -1.99 -6.41 -18.67
CA LEU A 158 -1.13 -7.21 -19.57
C LEU A 158 -1.85 -8.34 -20.32
N LYS A 159 -2.94 -8.87 -19.73
CA LYS A 159 -3.74 -9.97 -20.30
C LYS A 159 -4.55 -9.56 -21.53
N THR A 160 -4.89 -8.28 -21.69
CA THR A 160 -5.70 -7.78 -22.82
C THR A 160 -4.86 -7.00 -23.84
N THR A 161 -3.69 -6.49 -23.46
CA THR A 161 -2.82 -5.67 -24.32
C THR A 161 -1.93 -6.48 -25.26
N ASN A 162 -1.40 -7.63 -24.81
CA ASN A 162 -0.42 -8.40 -25.59
C ASN A 162 -0.99 -9.58 -26.37
N LYS A 163 -2.26 -9.93 -26.16
CA LYS A 163 -2.97 -10.80 -27.08
C LYS A 163 -3.56 -9.93 -28.17
N LYS A 164 -2.89 -9.87 -29.33
CA LYS A 164 -3.65 -9.62 -30.57
C LYS A 164 -4.85 -10.58 -30.53
N PRO A 165 -6.10 -10.09 -30.62
CA PRO A 165 -7.22 -11.00 -30.72
C PRO A 165 -6.89 -11.98 -31.85
N ASN A 166 -7.01 -13.28 -31.57
CA ASN A 166 -6.81 -14.33 -32.57
C ASN A 166 -8.05 -14.38 -33.47
N ILE A 167 -8.39 -13.21 -34.02
CA ILE A 167 -9.58 -12.90 -34.78
C ILE A 167 -9.04 -12.18 -36.00
N THR A 168 -9.26 -12.78 -37.15
CA THR A 168 -8.94 -12.16 -38.44
C THR A 168 -9.82 -10.92 -38.67
N ASP A 169 -9.36 -9.98 -39.48
CA ASP A 169 -10.15 -8.79 -39.82
C ASP A 169 -11.55 -9.15 -40.37
N ALA A 170 -11.65 -10.27 -41.08
CA ALA A 170 -12.91 -10.81 -41.59
C ALA A 170 -13.86 -11.27 -40.46
N GLU A 171 -13.34 -11.91 -39.41
CA GLU A 171 -14.12 -12.34 -38.25
C GLU A 171 -14.55 -11.16 -37.38
N MET A 172 -13.69 -10.14 -37.24
CA MET A 172 -14.03 -8.91 -36.52
C MET A 172 -15.15 -8.15 -37.25
N ARG A 173 -15.07 -8.01 -38.58
CA ARG A 173 -16.12 -7.39 -39.40
C ARG A 173 -17.46 -8.13 -39.27
N LYS A 174 -17.44 -9.47 -39.30
CA LYS A 174 -18.65 -10.29 -39.09
C LYS A 174 -19.24 -10.10 -37.69
N LEU A 175 -18.39 -10.01 -36.67
CA LEU A 175 -18.84 -9.76 -35.30
C LEU A 175 -19.57 -8.40 -35.22
N ILE A 176 -18.95 -7.34 -35.75
CA ILE A 176 -19.54 -5.99 -35.76
C ILE A 176 -20.89 -5.97 -36.51
N GLN A 177 -20.98 -6.63 -37.65
CA GLN A 177 -22.23 -6.75 -38.41
C GLN A 177 -23.31 -7.50 -37.63
N SER A 178 -22.93 -8.57 -36.93
CA SER A 178 -23.86 -9.36 -36.12
C SER A 178 -24.41 -8.58 -34.92
N GLU A 179 -23.59 -7.77 -34.26
CA GLU A 179 -24.00 -6.93 -33.14
C GLU A 179 -24.90 -5.77 -33.60
N HIS A 180 -24.61 -5.14 -34.73
CA HIS A 180 -25.51 -4.14 -35.34
C HIS A 180 -26.89 -4.74 -35.63
N THR A 181 -26.93 -5.95 -36.20
CA THR A 181 -28.18 -6.64 -36.51
C THR A 181 -28.98 -6.95 -35.23
N LYS A 182 -28.31 -7.41 -34.16
CA LYS A 182 -28.95 -7.65 -32.85
C LYS A 182 -29.52 -6.38 -32.23
N LEU A 183 -28.86 -5.25 -32.43
CA LEU A 183 -29.29 -3.95 -31.94
C LEU A 183 -30.34 -3.28 -32.84
N GLY A 184 -30.74 -3.91 -33.95
CA GLY A 184 -31.69 -3.35 -34.92
C GLY A 184 -31.11 -2.16 -35.71
N LEU A 185 -29.78 -2.04 -35.75
CA LEU A 185 -29.06 -1.01 -36.50
C LEU A 185 -28.73 -1.51 -37.90
N ASP A 186 -28.61 -0.57 -38.85
CA ASP A 186 -28.16 -0.87 -40.20
C ASP A 186 -26.78 -1.52 -40.19
N THR A 187 -26.62 -2.56 -41.02
CA THR A 187 -25.38 -3.32 -41.11
C THR A 187 -24.27 -2.47 -41.76
N PRO A 188 -23.12 -2.28 -41.08
CA PRO A 188 -22.04 -1.46 -41.62
C PRO A 188 -21.36 -2.16 -42.82
N LYS A 189 -21.13 -1.38 -43.88
CA LYS A 189 -20.31 -1.79 -45.03
C LYS A 189 -18.87 -1.42 -44.75
N PHE A 190 -17.98 -2.39 -44.84
CA PHE A 190 -16.54 -2.18 -44.69
C PHE A 190 -15.91 -2.18 -46.08
N ASP A 191 -15.14 -1.13 -46.40
CA ASP A 191 -14.42 -1.06 -47.66
C ASP A 191 -13.36 -2.17 -47.76
N SER A 192 -13.16 -2.66 -48.98
CA SER A 192 -12.13 -3.64 -49.33
C SER A 192 -10.86 -2.88 -49.70
N ASN A 193 -9.90 -2.80 -48.79
CA ASN A 193 -8.50 -2.58 -49.13
C ASN A 193 -7.75 -3.89 -48.97
#